data_AF-A0A522YJL1-F1
#
_entry.id   AF-A0A522YJL1-F1
#
_cell.length_a   1.000
_cell.length_b   1.000
_cell.length_c   1.000
_cell.angle_alpha   90.00
_cell.angle_beta   90.00
_cell.angle_gamma   90.00
#
_symmetry.space_group_name_H-M   'P 1'
#
loop_
_entity.id
_entity.type
_entity.pdbx_description
1 polymer ?
#
loop_
_entity_poly.entity_id
_entity_poly.type
_entity_poly.pdbx_seq_one_letter_code
_entity_poly.pdbx_strand_id
1 'polypeptide(L)'
;MTQLEYAKIGKITPLMKTISLQEGVSASYILKHIKDGRIVIPANRVRNLKKPCGIGFGLKTKINANIGTSTDYTDYKKELQKLKICHDYGADAVMDLSVGSGIKGMRKQIIRKSSIPVGTVPIYEISVNAHEQKKGFLKFDIDDICGVLESQAKDGVDFFTIHAGVTKKSLSA
;
A
#
# COMPACT_ATOMS: atom_id res chain seq x y z
N MET A 1 -1.67 -1.51 -16.98
CA MET A 1 -0.34 -0.91 -17.22
C MET A 1 0.03 -0.07 -16.00
N THR A 2 1.25 -0.21 -15.50
CA THR A 2 1.79 0.53 -14.35
C THR A 2 2.32 1.90 -14.79
N GLN A 3 2.59 2.79 -13.83
CA GLN A 3 3.22 4.08 -14.14
C GLN A 3 4.62 3.92 -14.75
N LEU A 4 5.37 2.89 -14.32
CA LEU A 4 6.67 2.56 -14.89
C LEU A 4 6.55 2.12 -16.35
N GLU A 5 5.57 1.30 -16.69
CA GLU A 5 5.34 0.86 -18.08
C GLU A 5 4.97 2.05 -18.98
N TYR A 6 4.13 2.98 -18.51
CA TYR A 6 3.85 4.22 -19.23
C TYR A 6 5.10 5.09 -19.41
N ALA A 7 5.93 5.21 -18.37
CA ALA A 7 7.17 5.99 -18.43
C ALA A 7 8.20 5.38 -19.41
N LYS A 8 8.31 4.05 -19.47
CA LYS A 8 9.20 3.34 -20.41
C LYS A 8 8.87 3.63 -21.86
N ILE A 9 7.59 3.78 -22.20
CA ILE A 9 7.13 4.15 -23.55
C ILE A 9 7.04 5.68 -23.77
N GLY A 10 7.55 6.49 -22.83
CA GLY A 10 7.54 7.96 -22.95
C GLY A 10 6.17 8.63 -22.79
N LYS A 11 5.15 7.90 -22.30
CA LYS A 11 3.80 8.43 -22.13
C LYS A 11 3.62 9.09 -20.76
N ILE A 12 3.38 10.40 -20.76
CA ILE A 12 3.00 11.16 -19.56
C ILE A 12 1.54 10.85 -19.22
N THR A 13 1.29 10.32 -18.02
CA THR A 13 -0.06 9.99 -17.54
C THR A 13 -0.73 11.17 -16.82
N PRO A 14 -2.06 11.14 -16.63
CA PRO A 14 -2.74 12.12 -15.77
C PRO A 14 -2.18 12.18 -14.35
N LEU A 15 -1.83 11.03 -13.76
CA LEU A 15 -1.21 10.97 -12.43
C LEU A 15 0.15 11.69 -12.41
N MET A 16 1.00 11.49 -13.42
CA MET A 16 2.28 12.21 -13.50
C MET A 16 2.09 13.72 -13.59
N LYS A 17 1.05 14.20 -14.30
CA LYS A 17 0.70 15.63 -14.36
C LYS A 17 0.23 16.15 -13.00
N THR A 18 -0.60 15.39 -12.29
CA THR A 18 -1.03 15.75 -10.94
C THR A 18 0.15 15.89 -9.98
N ILE A 19 1.07 14.91 -9.96
CA ILE A 19 2.26 14.97 -9.10
C ILE A 19 3.18 16.14 -9.50
N SER A 20 3.36 16.37 -10.80
CA SER A 20 4.11 17.51 -11.32
C SER A 20 3.60 18.85 -10.76
N LEU A 21 2.28 19.06 -10.77
CA LEU A 21 1.66 20.26 -10.21
C LEU A 21 1.81 20.37 -8.69
N GLN A 22 1.63 19.27 -7.95
CA GLN A 22 1.75 19.24 -6.49
C GLN A 22 3.18 19.53 -5.99
N GLU A 23 4.17 19.06 -6.74
CA GLU A 23 5.59 19.13 -6.37
C GLU A 23 6.33 20.33 -6.98
N GLY A 24 5.70 21.05 -7.92
CA GLY A 24 6.32 22.21 -8.58
C GLY A 24 7.46 21.84 -9.52
N VAL A 25 7.42 20.64 -10.11
CA VAL A 25 8.41 20.13 -11.08
C VAL A 25 7.74 19.79 -12.41
N SER A 26 8.50 19.66 -13.50
CA SER A 26 7.91 19.34 -14.80
C SER A 26 7.41 17.89 -14.90
N ALA A 27 6.37 17.64 -15.70
CA ALA A 27 5.88 16.29 -15.94
C ALA A 27 6.92 15.39 -16.63
N SER A 28 7.83 15.99 -17.43
CA SER A 28 8.97 15.27 -18.01
C SER A 28 10.01 14.86 -16.97
N TYR A 29 10.23 15.67 -15.91
CA TYR A 29 11.06 15.30 -14.77
C TYR A 29 10.46 14.08 -14.05
N ILE A 30 9.15 14.11 -13.75
CA ILE A 30 8.44 12.98 -13.14
C ILE A 30 8.58 11.72 -14.00
N LEU A 31 8.30 11.82 -15.30
CA LEU A 31 8.41 10.68 -16.23
C LEU A 31 9.82 10.10 -16.25
N LYS A 32 10.85 10.96 -16.39
CA LYS A 32 12.25 10.54 -16.42
C LYS A 32 12.62 9.78 -15.15
N HIS A 33 12.27 10.32 -13.98
CA HIS A 33 12.63 9.70 -12.71
C HIS A 33 11.80 8.47 -12.36
N ILE A 34 10.56 8.36 -12.87
CA ILE A 34 9.83 7.08 -12.84
C ILE A 34 10.52 6.05 -13.73
N LYS A 35 10.90 6.42 -14.96
CA LYS A 35 11.62 5.54 -15.90
C LYS A 35 12.93 5.01 -15.31
N ASP A 36 13.65 5.87 -14.58
CA ASP A 36 14.90 5.54 -13.89
C ASP A 36 14.68 4.79 -12.56
N GLY A 37 13.44 4.55 -12.12
CA GLY A 37 13.14 3.90 -10.84
C GLY A 37 13.43 4.74 -9.59
N ARG A 38 13.59 6.06 -9.74
CA ARG A 38 13.88 6.99 -8.63
C ARG A 38 12.65 7.66 -8.04
N ILE A 39 11.51 7.60 -8.74
CA ILE A 39 10.20 8.06 -8.27
C ILE A 39 9.18 6.95 -8.52
N VAL A 40 8.27 6.75 -7.56
CA VAL A 40 7.10 5.88 -7.70
C VAL A 40 5.82 6.66 -7.40
N ILE A 41 4.70 6.24 -8.00
CA ILE A 41 3.36 6.73 -7.70
C ILE A 41 2.52 5.50 -7.34
N PRO A 42 2.32 5.19 -6.04
CA PRO A 42 1.49 4.07 -5.62
C PRO A 42 0.02 4.39 -5.91
N ALA A 43 -0.51 3.77 -6.96
CA ALA A 43 -1.88 3.97 -7.40
C ALA A 43 -2.39 2.69 -8.07
N ASN A 44 -3.09 1.87 -7.30
CA ASN A 44 -3.74 0.68 -7.84
C ASN A 44 -4.83 1.09 -8.83
N ARG A 45 -4.84 0.47 -10.00
CA ARG A 45 -5.77 0.77 -11.11
C ARG A 45 -7.25 0.68 -10.74
N VAL A 46 -7.60 -0.10 -9.72
CA VAL A 46 -9.00 -0.25 -9.27
C VAL A 46 -9.46 0.93 -8.40
N ARG A 47 -8.54 1.82 -8.02
CA ARG A 47 -8.82 3.01 -7.22
C ARG A 47 -8.69 4.28 -8.04
N ASN A 48 -9.58 5.23 -7.75
CA ASN A 48 -9.42 6.62 -8.17
C ASN A 48 -9.00 7.45 -6.95
N LEU A 49 -7.68 7.58 -6.74
CA LEU A 49 -7.14 8.33 -5.61
C LEU A 49 -7.41 9.83 -5.77
N LYS A 50 -8.06 10.43 -4.77
CA LYS A 50 -8.33 11.87 -4.75
C LYS A 50 -7.08 12.70 -4.41
N LYS A 51 -6.19 12.12 -3.61
CA LYS A 51 -4.93 12.73 -3.17
C LYS A 51 -3.78 11.74 -3.44
N PRO A 52 -3.43 11.49 -4.72
CA PRO A 52 -2.24 10.69 -5.04
C PRO A 52 -0.98 11.45 -4.61
N CYS A 53 0.10 10.73 -4.35
CA CYS A 53 1.41 11.30 -4.06
C CYS A 53 2.50 10.60 -4.90
N GLY A 54 3.55 11.34 -5.24
CA GLY A 54 4.79 10.79 -5.78
C GLY A 54 5.80 10.64 -4.64
N ILE A 55 6.53 9.53 -4.62
CA ILE A 55 7.54 9.24 -3.61
C ILE A 55 8.88 9.07 -4.32
N GLY A 56 9.88 9.88 -3.97
CA GLY A 56 11.23 9.69 -4.49
C GLY A 56 12.05 10.97 -4.70
N PHE A 57 13.09 10.83 -5.50
CA PHE A 57 14.16 11.82 -5.65
C PHE A 57 13.68 13.20 -6.12
N GLY A 58 14.04 14.24 -5.37
CA GLY A 58 13.73 15.64 -5.68
C GLY A 58 12.28 16.05 -5.44
N LEU A 59 11.45 15.17 -4.87
CA LEU A 59 10.11 15.51 -4.39
C LEU A 59 10.17 15.83 -2.88
N LYS A 60 9.12 16.48 -2.35
CA LYS A 60 8.99 16.70 -0.90
C LYS A 60 8.99 15.37 -0.15
N THR A 61 9.59 15.33 1.03
CA THR A 61 9.51 14.18 1.95
C THR A 61 8.06 13.80 2.21
N LYS A 62 7.77 12.48 2.21
CA LYS A 62 6.44 11.93 2.43
C LYS A 62 6.38 11.23 3.78
N ILE A 63 5.24 11.32 4.46
CA ILE A 63 5.00 10.65 5.74
C ILE A 63 3.93 9.57 5.59
N ASN A 64 4.17 8.42 6.24
CA ASN A 64 3.21 7.33 6.33
C ASN A 64 2.68 7.22 7.77
N ALA A 65 1.37 6.99 7.91
CA ALA A 65 0.77 6.69 9.20
C ALA A 65 0.22 5.26 9.26
N ASN A 66 0.55 4.54 10.33
CA ASN A 66 0.07 3.17 10.54
C ASN A 66 -1.23 3.18 11.34
N ILE A 67 -2.22 2.46 10.84
CA ILE A 67 -3.50 2.18 11.50
C ILE A 67 -3.80 0.68 11.39
N GLY A 68 -4.86 0.21 12.04
CA GLY A 68 -5.28 -1.19 11.97
C GLY A 68 -5.75 -1.72 13.32
N THR A 69 -6.51 -2.80 13.27
CA THR A 69 -7.00 -3.51 14.45
C THR A 69 -5.96 -4.48 15.01
N SER A 70 -6.16 -4.93 16.25
CA SER A 70 -5.37 -5.99 16.87
C SER A 70 -6.26 -7.10 17.39
N THR A 71 -5.68 -8.22 17.82
CA THR A 71 -6.42 -9.32 18.46
C THR A 71 -7.18 -8.88 19.71
N ASP A 72 -6.63 -7.90 20.44
CA ASP A 72 -7.18 -7.42 21.70
C ASP A 72 -8.14 -6.25 21.51
N TYR A 73 -8.07 -5.59 20.35
CA TYR A 73 -8.81 -4.38 20.07
C TYR A 73 -9.26 -4.27 18.61
N THR A 74 -10.52 -4.66 18.38
CA THR A 74 -11.17 -4.65 17.06
C THR A 74 -12.35 -3.68 17.04
N ASP A 75 -12.07 -2.38 16.89
CA ASP A 75 -13.09 -1.34 16.75
C ASP A 75 -12.97 -0.62 15.39
N TYR A 76 -13.89 -0.96 14.48
CA TYR A 76 -13.88 -0.42 13.13
C TYR A 76 -14.15 1.07 13.08
N LYS A 77 -14.97 1.58 13.99
CA LYS A 77 -15.30 3.00 14.04
C LYS A 77 -14.07 3.80 14.45
N LYS A 78 -13.31 3.31 15.42
CA LYS A 78 -12.08 3.99 15.87
C LYS A 78 -10.97 3.95 14.82
N GLU A 79 -10.76 2.83 14.11
CA GLU A 79 -9.76 2.81 13.03
C GLU A 79 -10.11 3.78 11.90
N LEU A 80 -11.39 3.94 11.60
CA LEU A 80 -11.84 4.94 10.63
C LEU A 80 -11.72 6.37 11.14
N GLN A 81 -11.81 6.60 12.45
CA GLN A 81 -11.49 7.90 13.06
C GLN A 81 -9.99 8.19 12.95
N LYS A 82 -9.12 7.21 13.19
CA LYS A 82 -7.67 7.36 12.96
C LYS A 82 -7.38 7.72 11.51
N LEU A 83 -8.01 7.04 10.55
CA LEU A 83 -7.88 7.38 9.12
C LEU A 83 -8.30 8.84 8.84
N LYS A 84 -9.39 9.32 9.47
CA LYS A 84 -9.78 10.73 9.36
C LYS A 84 -8.70 11.66 9.89
N ILE A 85 -8.13 11.36 11.06
CA ILE A 85 -7.02 12.13 11.64
C ILE A 85 -5.81 12.13 10.69
N CYS A 86 -5.45 10.99 10.09
CA CYS A 86 -4.37 10.93 9.10
C CYS A 86 -4.62 11.88 7.92
N HIS A 87 -5.86 11.98 7.42
CA HIS A 87 -6.20 12.94 6.37
C HIS A 87 -6.13 14.40 6.83
N ASP A 88 -6.63 14.69 8.03
CA ASP A 88 -6.73 16.05 8.57
C ASP A 88 -5.34 16.64 8.87
N TYR A 89 -4.40 15.80 9.30
CA TYR A 89 -3.04 16.19 9.68
C TYR A 89 -1.98 15.94 8.60
N GLY A 90 -2.41 15.58 7.38
CA GLY A 90 -1.53 15.60 6.20
C GLY A 90 -0.65 14.36 6.00
N ALA A 91 -1.09 13.17 6.43
CA ALA A 91 -0.42 11.94 6.04
C ALA A 91 -0.47 11.75 4.51
N ASP A 92 0.66 11.41 3.89
CA ASP A 92 0.75 11.19 2.43
C ASP A 92 0.32 9.78 2.01
N ALA A 93 0.46 8.82 2.93
CA ALA A 93 0.01 7.44 2.77
C ALA A 93 -0.39 6.87 4.15
N VAL A 94 -1.16 5.79 4.13
CA VAL A 94 -1.44 4.99 5.32
C VAL A 94 -1.14 3.54 5.07
N MET A 95 -0.83 2.80 6.12
CA MET A 95 -0.82 1.34 6.07
C MET A 95 -1.87 0.76 7.01
N ASP A 96 -2.64 -0.18 6.50
CA ASP A 96 -3.47 -1.07 7.31
C ASP A 96 -2.63 -2.25 7.78
N LEU A 97 -2.27 -2.21 9.07
CA LEU A 97 -1.52 -3.24 9.78
C LEU A 97 -2.42 -4.09 10.67
N SER A 98 -3.72 -4.18 10.32
CA SER A 98 -4.68 -4.97 11.07
C SER A 98 -4.21 -6.42 11.22
N VAL A 99 -4.30 -6.91 12.46
CA VAL A 99 -4.13 -8.32 12.82
C VAL A 99 -5.37 -8.82 13.56
N GLY A 100 -5.50 -10.14 13.69
CA GLY A 100 -6.67 -10.77 14.30
C GLY A 100 -7.83 -10.99 13.32
N SER A 101 -9.04 -11.19 13.84
CA SER A 101 -10.20 -11.50 13.01
C SER A 101 -10.70 -10.27 12.23
N GLY A 102 -11.26 -10.50 11.04
CA GLY A 102 -11.93 -9.45 10.28
C GLY A 102 -11.03 -8.51 9.45
N ILE A 103 -9.72 -8.79 9.32
CA ILE A 103 -8.75 -7.98 8.55
C ILE A 103 -9.29 -7.55 7.18
N LYS A 104 -9.88 -8.48 6.41
CA LYS A 104 -10.44 -8.19 5.09
C LYS A 104 -11.58 -7.16 5.14
N GLY A 105 -12.42 -7.23 6.17
CA GLY A 105 -13.50 -6.28 6.38
C GLY A 105 -12.96 -4.88 6.69
N MET A 106 -12.00 -4.78 7.61
CA MET A 106 -11.32 -3.54 7.98
C MET A 106 -10.65 -2.90 6.76
N ARG A 107 -9.79 -3.66 6.05
CA ARG A 107 -9.08 -3.21 4.86
C ARG A 107 -10.02 -2.60 3.82
N LYS A 108 -11.12 -3.28 3.50
CA LYS A 108 -12.11 -2.78 2.53
C LYS A 108 -12.73 -1.45 2.99
N GLN A 109 -13.00 -1.28 4.28
CA GLN A 109 -13.51 -0.02 4.83
C GLN A 109 -12.48 1.11 4.71
N ILE A 110 -11.21 0.84 5.06
CA ILE A 110 -10.11 1.79 4.95
C ILE A 110 -9.91 2.21 3.49
N ILE A 111 -9.78 1.25 2.57
CA ILE A 111 -9.56 1.54 1.14
C ILE A 111 -10.69 2.38 0.56
N ARG A 112 -11.95 2.04 0.87
CA ARG A 112 -13.12 2.79 0.38
C ARG A 112 -13.16 4.24 0.87
N LYS A 113 -12.67 4.50 2.08
CA LYS A 113 -12.73 5.83 2.72
C LYS A 113 -11.44 6.63 2.57
N SER A 114 -10.32 5.97 2.24
CA SER A 114 -9.04 6.62 2.10
C SER A 114 -8.95 7.39 0.79
N SER A 115 -8.54 8.65 0.90
CA SER A 115 -8.26 9.53 -0.24
C SER A 115 -6.81 9.44 -0.73
N ILE A 116 -5.94 8.89 0.12
CA ILE A 116 -4.50 8.72 -0.06
C ILE A 116 -4.15 7.23 -0.32
N PRO A 117 -2.95 6.92 -0.81
CA PRO A 117 -2.49 5.55 -0.97
C PRO A 117 -2.60 4.72 0.32
N VAL A 118 -2.99 3.46 0.18
CA VAL A 118 -3.10 2.49 1.27
C VAL A 118 -2.15 1.33 1.00
N GLY A 119 -1.24 1.07 1.94
CA GLY A 119 -0.38 -0.10 1.93
C GLY A 119 -0.79 -1.16 2.94
N THR A 120 -0.22 -2.34 2.80
CA THR A 120 -0.40 -3.46 3.74
C THR A 120 0.89 -4.26 3.87
N VAL A 121 0.89 -5.18 4.85
CA VAL A 121 1.88 -6.24 5.02
C VAL A 121 1.15 -7.58 4.84
N PRO A 122 1.10 -8.15 3.61
CA PRO A 122 0.24 -9.30 3.30
C PRO A 122 0.46 -10.52 4.20
N ILE A 123 1.68 -10.73 4.70
CA ILE A 123 2.03 -11.85 5.57
C ILE A 123 1.19 -11.90 6.87
N TYR A 124 0.64 -10.76 7.32
CA TYR A 124 -0.23 -10.73 8.51
C TYR A 124 -1.56 -11.43 8.26
N GLU A 125 -2.25 -11.12 7.16
CA GLU A 125 -3.50 -11.80 6.78
C GLU A 125 -3.24 -13.27 6.42
N ILE A 126 -2.11 -13.57 5.74
CA ILE A 126 -1.71 -14.96 5.43
C ILE A 126 -1.56 -15.77 6.73
N SER A 127 -0.84 -15.24 7.72
CA SER A 127 -0.58 -15.94 8.98
C SER A 127 -1.85 -16.11 9.81
N VAL A 128 -2.74 -15.11 9.82
CA VAL A 128 -4.04 -15.20 10.50
C VAL A 128 -4.94 -16.25 9.83
N ASN A 129 -5.06 -16.22 8.50
CA ASN A 129 -5.84 -17.22 7.76
C ASN A 129 -5.30 -18.64 8.00
N ALA A 130 -3.98 -18.82 8.03
CA ALA A 130 -3.34 -20.10 8.34
C ALA A 130 -3.63 -20.57 9.77
N HIS A 131 -3.62 -19.65 10.73
CA HIS A 131 -3.99 -19.96 12.11
C HIS A 131 -5.45 -20.44 12.22
N GLU A 132 -6.38 -19.72 11.59
CA GLU A 132 -7.82 -20.03 11.62
C GLU A 132 -8.18 -21.32 10.86
N GLN A 133 -7.56 -21.56 9.69
CA GLN A 133 -7.95 -22.65 8.79
C GLN A 133 -7.07 -23.91 8.93
N LYS A 134 -5.77 -23.74 9.16
CA LYS A 134 -4.76 -24.81 9.14
C LYS A 134 -4.15 -25.07 10.53
N LYS A 135 -4.65 -24.42 11.58
CA LYS A 135 -4.20 -24.56 12.99
C LYS A 135 -2.69 -24.33 13.15
N GLY A 136 -2.20 -23.20 12.63
CA GLY A 136 -0.84 -22.71 12.88
C GLY A 136 -0.44 -21.51 12.01
N PHE A 137 0.20 -20.49 12.60
CA PHE A 137 0.57 -19.24 11.90
C PHE A 137 1.54 -19.41 10.73
N LEU A 138 2.34 -20.48 10.75
CA LEU A 138 3.34 -20.78 9.71
C LEU A 138 2.89 -21.91 8.77
N LYS A 139 1.64 -22.37 8.89
CA LYS A 139 1.09 -23.44 8.05
C LYS A 139 0.42 -22.84 6.82
N PHE A 140 1.20 -22.22 5.96
CA PHE A 140 0.75 -21.71 4.67
C PHE A 140 1.71 -22.13 3.55
N ASP A 141 1.18 -22.16 2.33
CA ASP A 141 1.92 -22.49 1.12
C ASP A 141 1.90 -21.31 0.12
N ILE A 142 2.43 -21.52 -1.07
CA ILE A 142 2.51 -20.48 -2.10
C ILE A 142 1.12 -20.04 -2.60
N ASP A 143 0.14 -20.93 -2.60
CA ASP A 143 -1.21 -20.63 -3.08
C ASP A 143 -1.93 -19.72 -2.08
N ASP A 144 -1.73 -19.94 -0.78
CA ASP A 144 -2.23 -19.02 0.25
C ASP A 144 -1.64 -17.60 0.09
N ILE A 145 -0.33 -17.52 -0.15
CA ILE A 145 0.38 -16.24 -0.32
C ILE A 145 -0.16 -15.51 -1.55
N CYS A 146 -0.20 -16.18 -2.70
CA CYS A 146 -0.70 -15.63 -3.96
C CYS A 146 -2.19 -15.24 -3.84
N GLY A 147 -3.00 -16.06 -3.19
CA GLY A 147 -4.42 -15.81 -2.98
C GLY A 147 -4.69 -14.55 -2.16
N VAL A 148 -3.91 -14.31 -1.10
CA VAL A 148 -4.01 -13.07 -0.31
C VAL A 148 -3.54 -11.86 -1.12
N LEU A 149 -2.39 -11.95 -1.80
CA LEU A 149 -1.88 -10.86 -2.65
C LEU A 149 -2.90 -10.46 -3.72
N GLU A 150 -3.49 -11.44 -4.40
CA GLU A 150 -4.51 -11.20 -5.42
C GLU A 150 -5.78 -10.59 -4.81
N SER A 151 -6.26 -11.11 -3.67
CA SER A 151 -7.42 -10.54 -2.98
C SER A 151 -7.18 -9.10 -2.56
N GLN A 152 -6.02 -8.78 -2.00
CA GLN A 152 -5.69 -7.41 -1.58
C GLN A 152 -5.51 -6.47 -2.77
N ALA A 153 -4.91 -6.94 -3.86
CA ALA A 153 -4.79 -6.17 -5.08
C ALA A 153 -6.17 -5.87 -5.71
N LYS A 154 -7.10 -6.82 -5.67
CA LYS A 154 -8.51 -6.63 -6.09
C LYS A 154 -9.25 -5.65 -5.18
N ASP A 155 -9.00 -5.69 -3.87
CA ASP A 155 -9.59 -4.76 -2.91
C ASP A 155 -9.07 -3.32 -3.11
N GLY A 156 -7.88 -3.16 -3.69
CA GLY A 156 -7.31 -1.86 -4.07
C GLY A 156 -6.09 -1.42 -3.27
N VAL A 157 -5.36 -2.32 -2.62
CA VAL A 157 -4.10 -1.95 -1.96
C VAL A 157 -3.12 -1.38 -3.00
N ASP A 158 -2.50 -0.24 -2.70
CA ASP A 158 -1.64 0.50 -3.63
C ASP A 158 -0.18 0.05 -3.59
N PHE A 159 0.28 -0.48 -2.45
CA PHE A 159 1.62 -1.03 -2.30
C PHE A 159 1.67 -2.13 -1.23
N PHE A 160 2.58 -3.08 -1.43
CA PHE A 160 2.80 -4.18 -0.49
C PHE A 160 4.19 -4.08 0.12
N THR A 161 4.27 -4.23 1.43
CA THR A 161 5.52 -4.55 2.11
C THR A 161 5.71 -6.07 2.09
N ILE A 162 6.72 -6.53 1.37
CA ILE A 162 7.07 -7.95 1.23
C ILE A 162 8.49 -8.17 1.74
N HIS A 163 8.64 -9.02 2.75
CA HIS A 163 9.93 -9.33 3.38
C HIS A 163 10.76 -10.35 2.58
N ALA A 164 10.88 -10.17 1.26
CA ALA A 164 11.60 -11.11 0.39
C ALA A 164 13.14 -11.08 0.59
N GLY A 165 13.65 -10.08 1.31
CA GLY A 165 15.07 -9.99 1.67
C GLY A 165 15.49 -10.89 2.85
N VAL A 166 14.54 -11.46 3.58
CA VAL A 166 14.84 -12.42 4.67
C VAL A 166 15.07 -13.79 4.05
N THR A 167 16.33 -14.19 3.95
CA THR A 167 16.76 -15.46 3.34
C THR A 167 17.30 -16.41 4.41
N LYS A 168 17.41 -17.71 4.10
CA LYS A 168 18.06 -18.66 5.02
C LYS A 168 19.49 -18.21 5.39
N LYS A 169 20.21 -17.63 4.42
CA LYS A 169 21.57 -17.11 4.61
C LYS A 169 21.61 -15.90 5.55
N SER A 170 20.60 -15.02 5.54
CA SER A 170 20.57 -13.86 6.44
C SER A 170 20.28 -14.21 7.89
N LEU A 171 19.73 -15.40 8.15
CA LEU A 171 19.41 -15.90 9.50
C LEU A 171 20.52 -16.79 10.09
N SER A 172 21.45 -17.25 9.26
CA SER A 172 22.57 -18.10 9.66
C SER A 172 23.85 -17.31 9.99
N ALA A 173 23.73 -16.00 10.19
CA ALA A 173 24.84 -15.10 10.51
C ALA A 173 25.03 -14.95 12.02
#